data_AF-A0A960F1V2-F1
#
_entry.id   AF-A0A960F1V2-F1
#
_cell.length_a   1.000
_cell.length_b   1.000
_cell.length_c   1.000
_cell.angle_alpha   90.00
_cell.angle_beta   90.00
_cell.angle_gamma   90.00
#
_symmetry.space_group_name_H-M   'P 1'
#
loop_
_entity.id
_entity.type
_entity.pdbx_description
1 polymer ?
#
loop_
_entity_poly.entity_id
_entity_poly.type
_entity_poly.pdbx_seq_one_letter_code
_entity_poly.pdbx_strand_id
1 'polypeptide(L)'
;ADKVLVPGFVEGHTHTQVGALWSSCYCGRFARTGPDGTRWDELPSVDESMARLREWGEANPEAEVVFGWGFDPIYFGRTCTRENLDQVSDTRPVALAHASLH
;
A
#
# COMPACT_ATOMS: atom_id res chain seq x y z
N ALA A 1 -41.20 -6.35 8.56
CA ALA A 1 -41.31 -7.65 7.87
C ALA A 1 -40.57 -7.52 6.52
N ASP A 2 -40.31 -8.58 5.76
CA ASP A 2 -39.56 -8.57 4.47
C ASP A 2 -38.02 -8.59 4.54
N LYS A 3 -37.43 -8.95 5.68
CA LYS A 3 -35.99 -9.24 5.75
C LYS A 3 -35.76 -10.74 5.59
N VAL A 4 -34.87 -11.12 4.67
CA VAL A 4 -34.45 -12.50 4.42
C VAL A 4 -33.10 -12.73 5.09
N LEU A 5 -32.97 -13.84 5.81
CA LEU A 5 -31.70 -14.32 6.31
C LEU A 5 -31.07 -15.25 5.27
N VAL A 6 -29.78 -15.07 5.02
CA VAL A 6 -28.98 -15.95 4.17
C VAL A 6 -27.75 -16.43 4.95
N PRO A 7 -27.19 -17.61 4.62
CA PRO A 7 -25.90 -18.02 5.16
C PRO A 7 -24.82 -16.96 4.89
N GLY A 8 -23.90 -16.80 5.83
CA GLY A 8 -22.69 -16.00 5.60
C GLY A 8 -21.83 -16.60 4.49
N PHE A 9 -21.00 -15.78 3.86
CA PHE A 9 -20.04 -16.25 2.87
C PHE A 9 -18.96 -17.12 3.55
N VAL A 10 -18.56 -18.19 2.87
CA VAL A 10 -17.48 -19.09 3.32
C VAL A 10 -16.33 -18.98 2.33
N GLU A 11 -15.20 -18.45 2.77
CA GLU A 11 -13.98 -18.32 1.99
C GLU A 11 -13.13 -19.59 2.13
N GLY A 12 -13.05 -20.37 1.05
CA GLY A 12 -12.33 -21.65 1.02
C GLY A 12 -10.83 -21.52 0.81
N HIS A 13 -10.36 -20.39 0.27
CA HIS A 13 -8.94 -20.12 0.05
C HIS A 13 -8.68 -18.63 -0.18
N THR A 14 -8.00 -17.97 0.77
CA THR A 14 -7.61 -16.57 0.63
C THR A 14 -6.23 -16.28 1.22
N HIS A 15 -5.65 -15.17 0.77
CA HIS A 15 -4.47 -14.56 1.36
C HIS A 15 -4.89 -13.35 2.18
N THR A 16 -5.30 -13.59 3.43
CA THR A 16 -5.78 -12.53 4.35
C THR A 16 -4.78 -11.39 4.51
N GLN A 17 -3.48 -11.68 4.47
CA GLN A 17 -2.42 -10.67 4.48
C GLN A 17 -2.57 -9.63 3.36
N VAL A 18 -2.90 -10.06 2.14
CA VAL A 18 -3.07 -9.12 1.00
C VAL A 18 -4.29 -8.22 1.22
N GLY A 19 -5.32 -8.71 1.92
CA GLY A 19 -6.41 -7.88 2.39
C GLY A 19 -5.94 -6.79 3.36
N ALA A 20 -5.10 -7.15 4.33
CA ALA A 20 -4.57 -6.20 5.32
C ALA A 20 -3.66 -5.12 4.71
N LEU A 21 -2.94 -5.42 3.62
CA LEU A 21 -2.09 -4.43 2.93
C LEU A 21 -2.88 -3.21 2.45
N TRP A 22 -4.17 -3.37 2.13
CA TRP A 22 -5.02 -2.26 1.70
C TRP A 22 -5.31 -1.24 2.79
N SER A 23 -5.03 -1.56 4.06
CA SER A 23 -5.02 -0.59 5.16
C SER A 23 -3.74 0.25 5.19
N SER A 24 -2.84 0.08 4.21
CA SER A 24 -1.57 0.78 4.09
C SER A 24 -1.37 1.35 2.69
N CYS A 25 -0.27 2.09 2.48
CA CYS A 25 -0.03 2.83 1.25
C CYS A 25 0.29 1.92 0.06
N TYR A 26 -0.49 1.99 -1.03
CA TYR A 26 -0.11 1.36 -2.29
C TYR A 26 0.83 2.26 -3.11
N CYS A 27 2.04 1.76 -3.37
CA CYS A 27 3.16 2.45 -4.02
C CYS A 27 3.57 1.80 -5.37
N GLY A 28 2.66 1.08 -6.02
CA GLY A 28 2.95 0.40 -7.29
C GLY A 28 2.88 1.28 -8.53
N ARG A 29 3.58 0.88 -9.60
CA ARG A 29 3.64 1.60 -10.89
C ARG A 29 2.27 1.83 -11.51
N PHE A 30 1.41 0.82 -11.48
CA PHE A 30 0.12 0.83 -12.18
C PHE A 30 -1.02 1.20 -11.24
N ALA A 31 -2.02 1.89 -11.79
CA ALA A 31 -3.21 2.24 -11.04
C ALA A 31 -3.94 0.98 -10.54
N ARG A 32 -4.52 1.05 -9.34
CA ARG A 32 -5.25 -0.05 -8.71
C ARG A 32 -6.45 0.47 -7.93
N THR A 33 -7.55 -0.27 -7.93
CA THR A 33 -8.72 0.04 -7.10
C THR A 33 -8.68 -0.83 -5.85
N GLY A 34 -8.76 -0.19 -4.69
CA GLY A 34 -8.84 -0.87 -3.40
C GLY A 34 -10.20 -1.52 -3.16
N PRO A 35 -10.32 -2.40 -2.14
CA PRO A 35 -11.56 -3.10 -1.80
C PRO A 35 -12.68 -2.16 -1.32
N ASP A 36 -12.32 -0.96 -0.87
CA ASP A 36 -13.22 0.13 -0.47
C ASP A 36 -13.68 1.00 -1.66
N GLY A 37 -13.19 0.71 -2.88
CA GLY A 37 -13.45 1.50 -4.08
C GLY A 37 -12.49 2.67 -4.28
N THR A 38 -11.56 2.92 -3.35
CA THR A 38 -10.55 3.97 -3.49
C THR A 38 -9.65 3.67 -4.68
N ARG A 39 -9.54 4.64 -5.59
CA ARG A 39 -8.61 4.55 -6.72
C ARG A 39 -7.23 5.05 -6.30
N TRP A 40 -6.23 4.20 -6.47
CA TRP A 40 -4.82 4.55 -6.36
C TRP A 40 -4.27 4.76 -7.75
N ASP A 41 -3.90 6.00 -8.08
CA ASP A 41 -3.39 6.32 -9.41
C ASP A 41 -1.98 5.78 -9.65
N GLU A 42 -1.61 5.71 -10.92
CA GLU A 42 -0.29 5.25 -11.33
C GLU A 42 0.84 6.15 -10.78
N LEU A 43 2.03 5.58 -10.65
CA LEU A 43 3.23 6.25 -10.15
C LEU A 43 4.37 6.05 -11.16
N PRO A 44 4.73 7.03 -11.99
CA PRO A 44 5.81 6.93 -12.99
C PRO A 44 7.23 6.83 -12.41
N SER A 45 7.47 7.15 -11.14
CA SER A 45 8.84 7.21 -10.59
C SER A 45 8.95 6.72 -9.13
N VAL A 46 10.19 6.43 -8.71
CA VAL A 46 10.51 6.14 -7.30
C VAL A 46 10.17 7.35 -6.43
N ASP A 47 10.49 8.56 -6.89
CA ASP A 47 10.29 9.79 -6.10
C ASP A 47 8.79 10.06 -5.87
N GLU A 48 7.95 9.81 -6.86
CA GLU A 48 6.49 9.90 -6.67
C GLU A 48 5.94 8.80 -5.76
N SER A 49 6.55 7.61 -5.77
CA SER A 49 6.21 6.55 -4.82
C SER A 49 6.53 6.96 -3.38
N MET A 50 7.65 7.67 -3.17
CA MET A 50 8.04 8.20 -1.86
C MET A 50 7.17 9.38 -1.44
N ALA A 51 6.83 10.28 -2.37
CA ALA A 51 5.91 11.38 -2.12
C ALA A 51 4.56 10.87 -1.62
N ARG A 52 3.96 9.89 -2.31
CA ARG A 52 2.71 9.26 -1.86
C ARG A 52 2.85 8.59 -0.50
N LEU A 53 3.96 7.88 -0.27
CA LEU A 53 4.18 7.20 1.01
C LEU A 53 4.28 8.21 2.18
N ARG A 54 4.91 9.36 1.94
CA ARG A 54 4.97 10.47 2.88
C ARG A 54 3.59 11.09 3.13
N GLU A 55 2.84 11.41 2.08
CA GLU A 55 1.47 11.94 2.17
C GLU A 55 0.57 10.99 2.95
N TRP A 56 0.67 9.69 2.69
CA TRP A 56 -0.06 8.67 3.45
C TRP A 56 0.34 8.68 4.93
N GLY A 57 1.64 8.76 5.24
CA GLY A 57 2.11 8.86 6.62
C GLY A 57 1.62 10.13 7.33
N GLU A 58 1.60 11.27 6.66
CA GLU A 58 1.08 12.53 7.20
C GLU A 58 -0.44 12.48 7.44
N ALA A 59 -1.19 11.79 6.57
CA ALA A 59 -2.63 11.61 6.70
C ALA A 59 -3.04 10.57 7.77
N ASN A 60 -2.13 9.69 8.19
CA ASN A 60 -2.36 8.64 9.19
C ASN A 60 -1.37 8.79 10.36
N PRO A 61 -1.49 9.85 11.18
CA PRO A 61 -0.55 10.14 12.26
C PRO A 61 -0.54 9.07 13.37
N GLU A 62 -1.62 8.31 13.51
CA GLU A 62 -1.75 7.20 14.46
C GLU A 62 -1.01 5.92 14.03
N ALA A 63 -0.60 5.81 12.76
CA ALA A 63 0.17 4.67 12.29
C ALA A 63 1.60 4.72 12.87
N GLU A 64 1.97 3.67 13.63
CA GLU A 64 3.32 3.54 14.24
C GLU A 64 4.43 3.38 13.19
N VAL A 65 4.09 2.80 12.02
CA VAL A 65 5.01 2.59 10.89
C VAL A 65 4.38 3.15 9.63
N VAL A 66 5.16 3.91 8.86
CA VAL A 66 4.76 4.33 7.51
C VAL A 66 5.07 3.19 6.55
N PHE A 67 4.05 2.38 6.26
CA PHE A 67 4.21 1.16 5.47
C PHE A 67 3.62 1.32 4.06
N GLY A 68 4.44 1.01 3.06
CA GLY A 68 4.08 0.98 1.65
C GLY A 68 4.25 -0.42 1.04
N TRP A 69 3.51 -0.73 -0.03
CA TRP A 69 3.63 -2.01 -0.73
C TRP A 69 3.34 -1.88 -2.23
N GLY A 70 3.65 -2.93 -2.99
CA GLY A 70 3.39 -2.97 -4.44
C GLY A 70 4.51 -2.37 -5.29
N PHE A 71 5.64 -1.99 -4.67
CA PHE A 71 6.78 -1.42 -5.36
C PHE A 71 7.59 -2.50 -6.08
N ASP A 72 7.96 -2.28 -7.34
CA ASP A 72 8.84 -3.20 -8.08
C ASP A 72 9.84 -2.39 -8.91
N PRO A 73 11.16 -2.47 -8.60
CA PRO A 73 12.22 -1.75 -9.32
C PRO A 73 12.21 -1.98 -10.83
N ILE A 74 11.67 -3.10 -11.32
CA ILE A 74 11.65 -3.42 -12.76
C ILE A 74 10.92 -2.35 -13.57
N TYR A 75 9.95 -1.66 -12.96
CA TYR A 75 9.15 -0.64 -13.62
C TYR A 75 9.75 0.77 -13.54
N PHE A 76 10.76 0.98 -12.70
CA PHE A 76 11.32 2.31 -12.41
C PHE A 76 12.76 2.50 -12.90
N GLY A 77 13.41 1.44 -13.40
CA GLY A 77 14.79 1.49 -13.89
C GLY A 77 15.84 1.70 -12.80
N ARG A 78 15.42 1.87 -11.55
CA ARG A 78 16.25 1.93 -10.34
C ARG A 78 15.47 1.40 -9.15
N THR A 79 16.19 0.95 -8.13
CA THR A 79 15.58 0.56 -6.86
C THR A 79 15.38 1.76 -5.92
N CYS A 80 14.51 1.60 -4.93
CA CYS A 80 14.41 2.47 -3.77
C CYS A 80 15.62 2.20 -2.85
N THR A 81 16.30 3.26 -2.41
CA THR A 81 17.40 3.14 -1.44
C THR A 81 16.94 3.53 -0.03
N ARG A 82 17.79 3.30 0.97
CA ARG A 82 17.55 3.79 2.33
C ARG A 82 17.40 5.31 2.33
N GLU A 83 18.23 6.04 1.58
CA GLU A 83 18.19 7.51 1.52
C GLU A 83 16.88 8.04 0.91
N ASN A 84 16.19 7.23 0.08
CA ASN A 84 14.85 7.56 -0.38
C ASN A 84 13.82 7.43 0.76
N LEU A 85 13.92 6.38 1.58
CA LEU A 85 13.04 6.17 2.73
C LEU A 85 13.27 7.20 3.84
N ASP A 86 14.52 7.61 4.08
CA ASP A 86 14.88 8.65 5.06
C ASP A 86 14.22 10.02 4.73
N GLN A 87 13.79 10.25 3.48
CA GLN A 87 13.07 11.46 3.06
C GLN A 87 11.55 11.39 3.32
N VAL A 88 11.02 10.21 3.63
CA VAL A 88 9.58 10.00 3.88
C VAL A 88 9.21 10.42 5.30
N SER A 89 10.04 10.05 6.28
CA SER A 89 9.81 10.34 7.70
C SER A 89 11.12 10.25 8.49
N ASP A 90 11.36 11.24 9.35
CA ASP A 90 12.50 11.32 10.27
C ASP A 90 12.18 10.86 11.70
N THR A 91 10.88 10.67 12.00
CA THR A 91 10.37 10.40 13.35
C THR A 91 9.74 9.02 13.50
N ARG A 92 9.24 8.44 12.41
CA ARG A 92 8.62 7.11 12.36
C ARG A 92 9.38 6.16 11.43
N PRO A 93 9.49 4.86 11.76
CA PRO A 93 10.01 3.85 10.84
C PRO A 93 9.24 3.85 9.52
N VAL A 94 9.98 3.66 8.43
CA VAL A 94 9.43 3.57 7.07
C VAL A 94 9.81 2.22 6.48
N ALA A 95 8.83 1.53 5.91
CA ALA A 95 9.03 0.24 5.25
C ALA A 95 8.29 0.20 3.91
N LEU A 96 8.93 -0.40 2.91
CA LEU A 96 8.39 -0.55 1.57
C LEU A 96 8.54 -2.00 1.12
N ALA A 97 7.42 -2.69 0.93
CA ALA A 97 7.39 -4.07 0.48
C ALA A 97 7.43 -4.17 -1.05
N HIS A 98 8.26 -5.10 -1.54
CA HIS A 98 8.29 -5.45 -2.95
C HIS A 98 6.90 -5.95 -3.42
N ALA A 99 6.57 -5.79 -4.70
CA ALA A 99 5.28 -6.21 -5.26
C ALA A 99 5.01 -7.72 -5.10
N SER A 100 6.07 -8.53 -5.01
CA SER A 100 5.99 -9.97 -4.73
C SER A 100 5.93 -10.31 -3.24
N LEU A 101 6.07 -9.34 -2.33
CA LEU A 101 6.15 -9.52 -0.88
C LEU A 101 7.32 -10.43 -0.43
N HIS A 102 8.41 -10.42 -1.19
CA HIS A 102 9.69 -11.08 -0.89
C HIS A 102 10.80 -10.04 -0.90
#